data_AF-A0AAW5N2S7-F1
#
_entry.id   AF-A0AAW5N2S7-F1
#
_cell.length_a   1.000
_cell.length_b   1.000
_cell.length_c   1.000
_cell.angle_alpha   90.00
_cell.angle_beta   90.00
_cell.angle_gamma   90.00
#
_symmetry.space_group_name_H-M   'P 1'
#
loop_
_entity.id
_entity.type
_entity.pdbx_description
1 polymer ?
#
loop_
_entity_poly.entity_id
_entity_poly.type
_entity_poly.pdbx_seq_one_letter_code
_entity_poly.pdbx_strand_id
1 'polypeptide(L)'
;STRSVAQVERNGEDWKAGALAGGYWLREPADGAEAAIVAMGAVLPEALAAWDELSADLPGLGLLAVTSPDLLHRGWTAVQAGRWKAPRLSG
;
A
#
# COMPACT_ATOMS: atom_id res chain seq x y z
N SER A 1 -2.48 27.27 -11.86
CA SER A 1 -1.54 26.48 -12.66
C SER A 1 -1.45 25.10 -12.02
N THR A 2 -2.15 24.12 -12.55
CA THR A 2 -2.05 22.72 -12.09
C THR A 2 -0.84 22.11 -12.79
N ARG A 3 0.21 21.83 -12.03
CA ARG A 3 1.41 21.15 -12.55
C ARG A 3 1.01 19.72 -12.85
N SER A 4 1.07 19.30 -14.11
CA SER A 4 0.80 17.93 -14.53
C SER A 4 1.80 17.01 -13.81
N VAL A 5 1.31 16.20 -12.87
CA VAL A 5 2.14 15.21 -12.18
C VAL A 5 2.34 14.02 -13.12
N ALA A 6 3.57 13.54 -13.26
CA ALA A 6 3.85 12.33 -14.02
C ALA A 6 3.09 11.16 -13.38
N GLN A 7 2.08 10.65 -14.08
CA GLN A 7 1.37 9.46 -13.67
C GLN A 7 2.22 8.23 -14.00
N VAL A 8 2.50 7.44 -12.98
CA VAL A 8 3.31 6.23 -13.06
C VAL A 8 2.54 5.16 -13.83
N GLU A 9 3.24 4.43 -14.69
CA GLU A 9 2.65 3.37 -15.50
C GLU A 9 2.12 2.24 -14.60
N ARG A 10 0.84 1.90 -14.78
CA ARG A 10 0.12 0.90 -13.98
C ARG A 10 0.01 -0.38 -14.81
N ASN A 11 0.61 -1.46 -14.34
CA ASN A 11 0.47 -2.77 -14.97
C ASN A 11 -0.77 -3.50 -14.41
N GLY A 12 -1.62 -4.02 -15.31
CA GLY A 12 -2.80 -4.83 -14.95
C GLY A 12 -4.03 -4.05 -14.47
N GLU A 13 -5.05 -4.79 -14.01
CA GLU A 13 -6.33 -4.25 -13.51
C GLU A 13 -6.41 -4.25 -11.96
N ASP A 14 -5.53 -4.98 -11.27
CA ASP A 14 -5.60 -5.24 -9.82
C ASP A 14 -5.48 -3.96 -8.97
N TRP A 15 -4.82 -2.94 -9.50
CA TRP A 15 -4.73 -1.63 -8.87
C TRP A 15 -6.10 -0.97 -8.69
N LYS A 16 -7.11 -1.29 -9.52
CA LYS A 16 -8.45 -0.70 -9.43
C LYS A 16 -9.16 -1.11 -8.16
N ALA A 17 -9.13 -2.41 -7.84
CA ALA A 17 -9.74 -2.95 -6.63
C ALA A 17 -9.05 -2.38 -5.38
N GLY A 18 -7.71 -2.33 -5.38
CA GLY A 18 -6.94 -1.72 -4.30
C GLY A 18 -7.23 -0.22 -4.14
N ALA A 19 -7.26 0.54 -5.25
CA ALA A 19 -7.59 1.96 -5.22
C ALA A 19 -8.98 2.24 -4.62
N LEU A 20 -9.97 1.37 -4.88
CA LEU A 20 -11.30 1.43 -4.26
C LEU A 20 -11.29 1.01 -2.78
N ALA A 21 -10.37 0.13 -2.38
CA ALA A 21 -10.17 -0.27 -0.98
C ALA A 21 -9.30 0.73 -0.17
N GLY A 22 -8.75 1.76 -0.81
CA GLY A 22 -7.97 2.83 -0.18
C GLY A 22 -6.48 2.82 -0.49
N GLY A 23 -5.96 1.83 -1.22
CA GLY A 23 -4.57 1.81 -1.71
C GLY A 23 -4.21 0.55 -2.47
N TYR A 24 -3.15 0.61 -3.29
CA TYR A 24 -2.67 -0.49 -4.11
C TYR A 24 -1.13 -0.53 -4.17
N TRP A 25 -0.58 -1.73 -4.34
CA TRP A 25 0.86 -1.91 -4.49
C TRP A 25 1.32 -1.42 -5.88
N LEU A 26 2.29 -0.51 -5.89
CA LEU A 26 3.06 -0.16 -7.09
C LEU A 26 4.20 -1.15 -7.32
N ARG A 27 4.76 -1.67 -6.22
CA ARG A 27 5.73 -2.76 -6.16
C ARG A 27 5.33 -3.63 -4.97
N GLU A 28 4.97 -4.87 -5.23
CA GLU A 28 4.58 -5.79 -4.17
C GLU A 28 5.82 -6.20 -3.38
N PRO A 29 5.78 -6.18 -2.03
CA PRO A 29 6.89 -6.67 -1.24
C PRO A 29 7.09 -8.17 -1.46
N ALA A 30 8.34 -8.63 -1.45
CA ALA A 30 8.62 -10.05 -1.49
C ALA A 30 8.28 -10.74 -0.16
N ASP A 31 8.14 -12.07 -0.18
CA ASP A 31 8.01 -12.85 1.05
C ASP A 31 9.23 -12.62 1.95
N GLY A 32 9.00 -12.21 3.19
CA GLY A 32 10.05 -11.88 4.15
C GLY A 32 10.69 -10.50 3.96
N ALA A 33 10.11 -9.62 3.14
CA ALA A 33 10.57 -8.23 3.01
C ALA A 33 10.62 -7.52 4.37
N GLU A 34 11.74 -6.84 4.63
CA GLU A 34 11.98 -6.18 5.92
C GLU A 34 11.24 -4.84 6.05
N ALA A 35 10.84 -4.24 4.92
CA ALA A 35 10.20 -2.94 4.90
C ALA A 35 9.27 -2.72 3.71
N ALA A 36 8.44 -1.67 3.80
CA ALA A 36 7.67 -1.12 2.71
C ALA A 36 7.54 0.41 2.84
N ILE A 37 7.57 1.12 1.71
CA ILE A 37 7.28 2.55 1.63
C ILE A 37 5.78 2.74 1.39
N VAL A 38 5.16 3.65 2.13
CA VAL A 38 3.73 3.98 2.00
C VAL A 38 3.59 5.47 1.75
N ALA A 39 2.97 5.86 0.63
CA ALA A 39 2.83 7.26 0.23
C ALA A 39 1.47 7.58 -0.39
N MET A 40 1.10 8.87 -0.35
CA MET A 40 -0.17 9.39 -0.86
C MET A 40 0.03 10.72 -1.59
N GLY A 41 -0.74 10.93 -2.65
CA GLY A 41 -0.91 12.26 -3.24
C GLY A 41 0.37 12.78 -3.90
N ALA A 42 0.70 14.05 -3.68
CA ALA A 42 1.75 14.74 -4.41
C ALA A 42 3.16 14.19 -4.18
N VAL A 43 3.39 13.45 -3.07
CA VAL A 43 4.71 12.90 -2.71
C VAL A 43 4.99 11.51 -3.30
N LEU A 44 4.08 10.98 -4.12
CA LEU A 44 4.24 9.68 -4.80
C LEU A 44 5.50 9.60 -5.67
N PRO A 45 5.86 10.63 -6.47
CA PRO A 45 7.11 10.63 -7.24
C PRO A 45 8.36 10.49 -6.36
N GLU A 46 8.39 11.19 -5.22
CA GLU A 46 9.50 11.13 -4.26
C GLU A 46 9.57 9.76 -3.58
N ALA A 47 8.43 9.15 -3.26
CA ALA A 47 8.37 7.80 -2.71
C ALA A 47 8.88 6.74 -3.70
N LEU A 48 8.62 6.92 -5.00
CA LEU A 48 9.17 6.07 -6.05
C LEU A 48 10.69 6.23 -6.18
N ALA A 49 11.18 7.47 -6.18
CA ALA A 49 12.62 7.72 -6.20
C ALA A 49 13.33 7.09 -5.00
N ALA A 50 12.75 7.24 -3.80
CA ALA A 50 13.27 6.59 -2.60
C ALA A 50 13.25 5.05 -2.68
N TRP A 51 12.21 4.47 -3.30
CA TRP A 51 12.16 3.02 -3.55
C TRP A 51 13.27 2.58 -4.50
N ASP A 52 13.49 3.30 -5.60
CA ASP A 52 14.56 3.00 -6.56
C ASP A 52 15.94 3.04 -5.88
N GLU A 53 16.18 4.02 -5.00
CA GLU A 53 17.44 4.15 -4.24
C GLU A 53 17.62 3.02 -3.22
N LEU A 54 16.56 2.64 -2.49
CA LEU A 54 16.65 1.71 -1.36
C LEU A 54 16.49 0.23 -1.74
N SER A 55 15.92 -0.07 -2.89
CA SER A 55 15.61 -1.45 -3.31
C SER A 55 16.85 -2.35 -3.41
N ALA A 56 18.04 -1.76 -3.62
CA ALA A 56 19.31 -2.48 -3.66
C ALA A 56 19.77 -2.94 -2.27
N ASP A 57 19.58 -2.10 -1.25
CA ASP A 57 19.98 -2.39 0.14
C ASP A 57 18.91 -3.17 0.91
N LEU A 58 17.65 -3.08 0.46
CA LEU A 58 16.49 -3.75 1.04
C LEU A 58 15.83 -4.66 0.00
N PRO A 59 16.38 -5.88 -0.25
CA PRO A 59 15.81 -6.81 -1.19
C PRO A 59 14.34 -7.10 -0.87
N GLY A 60 13.47 -6.96 -1.87
CA GLY A 60 12.04 -7.20 -1.72
C GLY A 60 11.24 -6.06 -1.09
N LEU A 61 11.83 -4.86 -0.93
CA LEU A 61 11.14 -3.66 -0.47
C LEU A 61 9.82 -3.45 -1.23
N GLY A 62 8.71 -3.26 -0.50
CA GLY A 62 7.42 -2.92 -1.09
C GLY A 62 7.21 -1.41 -1.28
N LEU A 63 6.31 -1.04 -2.18
CA LEU A 63 5.83 0.34 -2.34
C LEU A 63 4.30 0.37 -2.52
N LEU A 64 3.61 0.96 -1.54
CA LEU A 64 2.15 1.09 -1.51
C LEU A 64 1.73 2.53 -1.83
N ALA A 65 0.90 2.68 -2.87
CA ALA A 65 0.20 3.93 -3.16
C ALA A 65 -1.15 3.95 -2.44
N VAL A 66 -1.33 4.89 -1.52
CA VAL A 66 -2.60 5.11 -0.82
C VAL A 66 -3.43 6.12 -1.60
N THR A 67 -4.70 5.78 -1.83
CA THR A 67 -5.70 6.62 -2.51
C THR A 67 -6.70 7.23 -1.54
N SER A 68 -6.98 6.57 -0.41
CA SER A 68 -7.81 7.08 0.68
C SER A 68 -7.36 6.46 2.01
N PRO A 69 -6.82 7.24 2.96
CA PRO A 69 -6.37 6.71 4.24
C PRO A 69 -7.55 6.19 5.07
N ASP A 70 -8.71 6.86 4.97
CA ASP A 70 -9.92 6.51 5.71
C ASP A 70 -10.48 5.15 5.29
N LEU A 71 -10.50 4.86 3.99
CA LEU A 71 -10.94 3.56 3.48
C LEU A 71 -9.95 2.45 3.90
N LEU A 72 -8.64 2.73 3.81
CA LEU A 72 -7.60 1.80 4.23
C LEU A 72 -7.67 1.51 5.73
N HIS A 73 -7.87 2.53 6.57
CA HIS A 73 -8.01 2.38 8.01
C HIS A 73 -9.29 1.64 8.41
N ARG A 74 -10.41 1.90 7.74
CA ARG A 74 -11.67 1.17 7.95
C ARG A 74 -11.53 -0.30 7.59
N GLY A 75 -10.90 -0.61 6.45
CA GLY A 75 -10.60 -1.98 6.04
C GLY A 75 -9.74 -2.72 7.09
N TRP A 76 -8.64 -2.09 7.53
CA TRP A 76 -7.78 -2.65 8.57
C TRP A 76 -8.51 -2.88 9.89
N THR A 77 -9.28 -1.89 10.36
CA THR A 77 -10.06 -2.00 11.59
C THR A 77 -11.11 -3.11 11.51
N ALA A 78 -11.77 -3.28 10.36
CA ALA A 78 -12.75 -4.35 10.15
C ALA A 78 -12.09 -5.75 10.23
N VAL A 79 -10.92 -5.92 9.63
CA VAL A 79 -10.14 -7.17 9.73
C VAL A 79 -9.71 -7.44 11.17
N GLN A 80 -9.23 -6.42 11.89
CA GLN A 80 -8.80 -6.55 13.28
C GLN A 80 -9.99 -6.84 14.23
N ALA A 81 -11.15 -6.21 14.02
CA ALA A 81 -12.37 -6.48 14.78
C ALA A 81 -12.92 -7.91 14.52
N GLY A 82 -12.74 -8.43 13.31
CA GLY A 82 -13.03 -9.83 12.99
C GLY A 82 -12.16 -10.82 13.78
N ARG A 83 -10.89 -10.47 14.03
CA ARG A 83 -9.96 -11.29 14.83
C ARG A 83 -10.34 -11.37 16.31
N TRP A 84 -11.05 -10.38 16.87
CA TRP A 84 -11.52 -10.38 18.26
C TRP A 84 -12.86 -11.11 18.47
N LYS A 85 -13.52 -11.55 17.41
CA LYS A 85 -14.65 -12.51 17.46
C LYS A 85 -14.17 -13.95 17.27
N ALA A 86 -13.08 -14.35 17.93
CA ALA A 86 -12.80 -15.77 18.12
C ALA A 86 -13.64 -16.28 19.31
N PRO A 87 -14.33 -17.44 19.22
CA PRO A 87 -15.23 -17.88 20.27
C PRO A 87 -14.44 -18.17 21.55
N ARG A 88 -14.96 -17.72 22.71
CA ARG A 88 -14.54 -18.29 23.99
C ARG A 88 -14.88 -19.78 23.96
N LEU A 89 -13.85 -20.61 23.90
CA LEU A 89 -13.97 -22.04 24.16
C LEU A 89 -14.64 -22.19 25.52
N SER A 90 -15.84 -22.75 25.51
CA SER A 90 -16.67 -23.02 26.67
C SER A 90 -16.75 -24.54 26.82
N GLY A 91 -16.39 -25.05 28.00
CA GLY A 91 -16.74 -26.39 28.46
C GLY A 91 -15.76 -27.48 28.10
#